data_AF-X1FR52-F1
#
_entry.id   AF-X1FR52-F1
#
_cell.length_a   1.000
_cell.length_b   1.000
_cell.length_c   1.000
_cell.angle_alpha   90.00
_cell.angle_beta   90.00
_cell.angle_gamma   90.00
#
_symmetry.space_group_name_H-M   'P 1'
#
loop_
_entity.id
_entity.type
_entity.pdbx_description
1 polymer ?
#
loop_
_entity_poly.entity_id
_entity_poly.type
_entity_poly.pdbx_seq_one_letter_code
_entity_poly.pdbx_strand_id
1 'polypeptide(L)'
;MLFLCKISKAFKTLEKLNPFLTSFNVSSFMLSIPIKTLHNPERPLIQNFEKIRFPARHLTKKNKYKMFTVRLETIETSRGCPHTCTFCTTHIFNKGKWRPRPIEKIITEMKMISHNRKISDIFFVDDNLTANT
;
A
#
# COMPACT_ATOMS: atom_id res chain seq x y z
N MET A 1 -4.89 29.41 -37.13
CA MET A 1 -4.69 28.07 -37.75
C MET A 1 -3.65 27.18 -37.05
N LEU A 2 -2.99 27.59 -35.95
CA LEU A 2 -1.97 26.78 -35.23
C LEU A 2 -2.52 26.01 -34.01
N PHE A 3 -3.67 26.42 -33.46
CA PHE A 3 -4.27 25.77 -32.28
C PHE A 3 -4.93 24.42 -32.59
N LEU A 4 -5.61 24.31 -33.74
CA LEU A 4 -6.29 23.06 -34.16
C LEU A 4 -5.30 21.92 -34.46
N CYS A 5 -4.08 22.24 -34.91
CA CYS A 5 -3.04 21.25 -35.23
C CYS A 5 -2.42 20.61 -33.97
N LYS A 6 -2.31 21.36 -32.86
CA LYS A 6 -1.85 20.81 -31.57
C LYS A 6 -2.86 19.85 -30.94
N ILE A 7 -4.15 20.14 -31.09
CA ILE A 7 -5.25 19.27 -30.61
C ILE A 7 -5.28 17.95 -31.39
N SER A 8 -5.10 17.98 -32.73
CA SER A 8 -5.10 16.74 -33.52
C SER A 8 -3.90 15.82 -33.22
N LYS A 9 -2.73 16.39 -32.89
CA LYS A 9 -1.56 15.61 -32.43
C LYS A 9 -1.81 14.96 -31.08
N ALA A 10 -2.42 15.69 -30.13
CA ALA A 10 -2.78 15.14 -28.82
C ALA A 10 -3.82 14.02 -28.94
N PHE A 11 -4.80 14.16 -29.83
CA PHE A 11 -5.82 13.15 -30.10
C PHE A 11 -5.23 11.88 -30.75
N LYS A 12 -4.32 12.03 -31.72
CA LYS A 12 -3.60 10.90 -32.33
C LYS A 12 -2.66 10.18 -31.35
N THR A 13 -2.03 10.91 -30.43
CA THR A 13 -1.24 10.31 -29.34
C THR A 13 -2.14 9.54 -28.38
N LEU A 14 -3.34 10.05 -28.11
CA LEU A 14 -4.37 9.39 -27.31
C LEU A 14 -4.86 8.08 -27.95
N GLU A 15 -5.17 8.08 -29.25
CA GLU A 15 -5.55 6.86 -29.98
C GLU A 15 -4.41 5.83 -30.02
N LYS A 16 -3.16 6.26 -30.11
CA LYS A 16 -1.98 5.37 -30.03
C LYS A 16 -1.72 4.83 -28.62
N LEU A 17 -2.03 5.60 -27.59
CA LEU A 17 -1.96 5.17 -26.19
C LEU A 17 -3.18 4.33 -25.80
N ASN A 18 -4.33 4.47 -26.47
CA ASN A 18 -5.57 3.78 -26.12
C ASN A 18 -5.41 2.25 -26.01
N PRO A 19 -4.75 1.54 -26.96
CA PRO A 19 -4.46 0.11 -26.85
C PRO A 19 -3.55 -0.22 -25.65
N PHE A 20 -2.61 0.67 -25.34
CA PHE A 20 -1.67 0.53 -24.21
C PHE A 20 -2.34 0.86 -22.87
N LEU A 21 -3.35 1.72 -22.86
CA LEU A 21 -4.13 2.11 -21.68
C LEU A 21 -5.23 1.09 -21.37
N THR A 22 -5.82 0.48 -22.39
CA THR A 22 -6.72 -0.67 -22.24
C THR A 22 -5.99 -1.95 -21.83
N SER A 23 -4.68 -2.06 -22.06
CA SER A 23 -3.89 -3.23 -21.64
C SER A 23 -3.46 -3.17 -20.17
N PHE A 24 -3.51 -2.01 -19.51
CA PHE A 24 -3.31 -1.89 -18.06
C PHE A 24 -4.61 -2.18 -17.30
N ASN A 25 -4.97 -3.46 -17.21
CA ASN A 25 -6.01 -3.94 -16.31
C ASN A 25 -5.49 -4.02 -14.85
N VAL A 26 -4.97 -2.90 -14.34
CA VAL A 26 -4.48 -2.79 -12.96
C VAL A 26 -5.51 -2.01 -12.15
N SER A 27 -6.10 -2.67 -11.16
CA SER A 27 -7.06 -2.05 -10.25
C SER A 27 -6.43 -0.95 -9.40
N SER A 28 -7.20 0.10 -9.10
CA SER A 28 -6.77 1.34 -8.40
C SER A 28 -5.65 2.12 -9.08
N PHE A 29 -5.48 1.97 -10.39
CA PHE A 29 -4.59 2.83 -11.17
C PHE A 29 -5.34 4.09 -11.64
N MET A 30 -4.71 5.24 -11.47
CA MET A 30 -5.22 6.52 -11.98
C MET A 30 -4.16 7.15 -12.88
N LEU A 31 -4.56 7.55 -14.09
CA LEU A 31 -3.72 8.30 -15.00
C LEU A 31 -4.44 9.58 -15.43
N SER A 32 -3.83 10.71 -15.14
CA SER A 32 -4.28 12.00 -15.65
C SER A 32 -3.47 12.37 -16.89
N ILE A 33 -4.17 12.56 -18.01
CA ILE A 33 -3.62 13.16 -19.23
C ILE A 33 -4.31 14.52 -19.46
N PRO A 34 -3.69 15.46 -20.19
CA PRO A 34 -4.12 16.87 -20.24
C PRO A 34 -5.59 17.13 -20.57
N ILE A 35 -6.29 16.15 -21.16
CA ILE A 35 -7.67 16.24 -21.63
C ILE A 35 -8.59 15.14 -21.06
N LYS A 36 -8.09 14.23 -20.22
CA LYS A 36 -8.90 13.16 -19.64
C LYS A 36 -8.24 12.55 -18.40
N THR A 37 -9.01 12.29 -17.36
CA THR A 37 -8.57 11.40 -16.28
C THR A 37 -9.11 10.01 -16.54
N LEU A 38 -8.23 9.02 -16.59
CA LEU A 38 -8.58 7.61 -16.62
C LEU A 38 -8.46 7.07 -15.20
N HIS A 39 -9.59 6.61 -14.67
CA HIS A 39 -9.67 6.04 -13.34
C HIS A 39 -10.18 4.61 -13.44
N ASN A 40 -9.31 3.65 -13.11
CA ASN A 40 -9.71 2.25 -13.07
C ASN A 40 -10.56 1.98 -11.82
N PRO A 41 -11.37 0.91 -11.82
CA PRO A 41 -12.13 0.52 -10.64
C PRO A 41 -11.24 0.34 -9.40
N GLU A 42 -11.84 0.61 -8.24
CA GLU A 42 -11.20 0.39 -6.95
C GLU A 42 -10.79 -1.09 -6.81
N ARG A 43 -9.64 -1.33 -6.17
CA ARG A 43 -9.12 -2.67 -5.91
C ARG A 43 -9.86 -3.25 -4.70
N PRO A 44 -10.32 -4.51 -4.76
CA PRO A 44 -10.86 -5.16 -3.58
C PRO A 44 -9.80 -5.26 -2.47
N LEU A 45 -10.22 -5.11 -1.22
CA LEU A 45 -9.32 -5.30 -0.08
C LEU A 45 -8.69 -6.70 -0.13
N ILE A 46 -7.40 -6.78 0.16
CA ILE A 46 -6.68 -8.05 0.24
C ILE A 46 -7.29 -8.86 1.41
N GLN A 47 -7.91 -9.99 1.10
CA GLN A 47 -8.53 -10.84 2.12
C GLN A 47 -7.50 -11.81 2.72
N ASN A 48 -6.62 -12.36 1.88
CA ASN A 48 -5.69 -13.41 2.28
C ASN A 48 -4.26 -12.88 2.41
N PHE A 49 -3.75 -12.85 3.64
CA PHE A 49 -2.39 -12.41 3.97
C PHE A 49 -1.34 -13.53 3.82
N GLU A 50 -1.75 -14.79 3.58
CA GLU A 50 -0.85 -15.92 3.34
C GLU A 50 0.01 -15.75 2.08
N LYS A 51 -0.47 -14.98 1.10
CA LYS A 51 0.28 -14.76 -0.14
C LYS A 51 1.12 -13.48 -0.12
N ILE A 52 1.00 -12.67 0.93
CA ILE A 52 1.79 -11.44 1.06
C ILE A 52 3.23 -11.79 1.41
N ARG A 53 4.17 -11.25 0.63
CA ARG A 53 5.62 -11.40 0.88
C ARG A 53 6.04 -10.54 2.06
N PHE A 54 7.11 -10.95 2.75
CA PHE A 54 7.71 -10.12 3.78
C PHE A 54 8.22 -8.79 3.19
N PRO A 55 8.22 -7.70 3.98
CA PRO A 55 8.82 -6.43 3.58
C PRO A 55 10.27 -6.62 3.13
N ALA A 56 10.65 -5.94 2.05
CA ALA A 56 11.98 -6.02 1.45
C ALA A 56 13.04 -5.26 2.27
N ARG A 57 13.25 -5.67 3.53
CA ARG A 57 14.13 -4.98 4.51
C ARG A 57 15.58 -4.89 4.04
N HIS A 58 16.03 -5.79 3.18
CA HIS A 58 17.38 -5.74 2.59
C HIS A 58 17.64 -4.45 1.77
N LEU A 59 16.59 -3.78 1.25
CA LEU A 59 16.71 -2.51 0.54
C LEU A 59 16.88 -1.29 1.46
N THR A 60 16.71 -1.48 2.77
CA THR A 60 16.77 -0.39 3.76
C THR A 60 18.07 -0.44 4.55
N LYS A 61 18.60 0.74 4.90
CA LYS A 61 19.84 0.86 5.68
C LYS A 61 19.64 0.26 7.08
N LYS A 62 20.44 -0.76 7.41
CA LYS A 62 20.43 -1.44 8.71
C LYS A 62 20.79 -0.45 9.83
N ASN A 63 20.09 -0.52 10.97
CA ASN A 63 20.37 0.24 12.20
C ASN A 63 20.34 1.78 12.07
N LYS A 64 19.80 2.31 10.97
CA LYS A 64 19.68 3.76 10.73
C LYS A 64 18.49 4.38 11.46
N TYR A 65 17.37 3.65 11.51
CA TYR A 65 16.11 4.17 12.02
C TYR A 65 16.03 3.99 13.54
N LYS A 66 15.57 5.04 14.22
CA LYS A 66 15.39 5.07 15.67
C LYS A 66 14.08 5.77 15.99
N MET A 67 13.43 5.32 17.04
CA MET A 67 12.38 6.09 17.73
C MET A 67 13.00 6.61 19.02
N PHE A 68 13.09 7.93 19.14
CA PHE A 68 13.90 8.58 20.16
C PHE A 68 15.35 8.04 20.13
N THR A 69 15.80 7.40 21.21
CA THR A 69 17.14 6.82 21.35
C THR A 69 17.20 5.33 20.99
N VAL A 70 16.05 4.67 20.81
CA VAL A 70 15.94 3.22 20.62
C VAL A 70 15.98 2.85 19.14
N ARG A 71 16.85 1.90 18.78
CA ARG A 71 16.86 1.30 17.44
C ARG A 71 15.77 0.25 17.40
N LEU A 72 14.82 0.40 16.48
CA LEU A 72 13.71 -0.53 16.34
C LEU A 72 13.41 -0.84 14.88
N GLU A 73 12.64 -1.90 14.68
CA GLU A 73 12.00 -2.21 13.40
C GLU A 73 10.48 -2.18 13.58
N THR A 74 9.76 -1.99 12.48
CA THR A 74 8.29 -1.97 12.51
C THR A 74 7.73 -3.27 11.95
N ILE A 75 6.59 -3.68 12.49
CA ILE A 75 5.77 -4.78 11.97
C ILE A 75 4.32 -4.33 11.93
N GLU A 76 3.62 -4.71 10.87
CA GLU A 76 2.16 -4.60 10.76
C GLU A 76 1.57 -6.02 10.92
N THR A 77 0.77 -6.21 11.96
CA THR A 77 0.14 -7.49 12.32
C THR A 77 -1.31 -7.61 11.86
N SER A 78 -1.93 -6.48 11.54
CA SER A 78 -3.30 -6.38 11.04
C SER A 78 -3.47 -5.08 10.25
N ARG A 79 -4.54 -4.98 9.45
CA ARG A 79 -4.90 -3.76 8.72
C ARG A 79 -6.33 -3.35 8.99
N GLY A 80 -6.54 -2.05 9.21
CA GLY A 80 -7.85 -1.45 9.39
C GLY A 80 -8.34 -1.47 10.82
N CYS A 81 -9.45 -0.78 11.04
CA CYS A 81 -10.09 -0.63 12.34
C CYS A 81 -11.61 -0.60 12.10
N PRO A 82 -12.43 -1.31 12.91
CA PRO A 82 -13.87 -1.35 12.74
C PRO A 82 -14.57 -0.09 13.29
N HIS A 83 -13.85 0.75 14.05
CA HIS A 83 -14.41 1.96 14.63
C HIS A 83 -14.59 3.06 13.58
N THR A 84 -15.71 3.78 13.65
CA THR A 84 -16.10 4.84 12.69
C THR A 84 -15.86 6.23 13.25
N CYS A 85 -14.70 6.45 13.88
CA CYS A 85 -14.35 7.74 14.46
C CYS A 85 -14.40 8.85 13.39
N THR A 86 -15.12 9.93 13.66
CA THR A 86 -15.43 11.00 12.69
C THR A 86 -14.20 11.70 12.12
N PHE A 87 -13.11 11.74 12.89
CA PHE A 87 -11.83 12.34 12.48
C PHE A 87 -10.90 11.38 11.74
N CYS A 88 -11.16 10.07 11.77
CA CYS A 88 -10.22 9.04 11.33
C CYS A 88 -10.56 8.52 9.94
N THR A 89 -9.60 8.55 9.01
CA THR A 89 -9.79 8.05 7.64
C THR A 89 -9.58 6.54 7.50
N THR A 90 -8.99 5.87 8.49
CA THR A 90 -8.68 4.42 8.44
C THR A 90 -9.90 3.58 8.09
N HIS A 91 -11.05 3.86 8.70
CA HIS A 91 -12.27 3.09 8.47
C HIS A 91 -12.82 3.29 7.05
N ILE A 92 -12.56 4.44 6.41
CA ILE A 92 -12.92 4.70 5.01
C ILE A 92 -12.02 3.86 4.09
N PHE A 93 -10.70 3.95 4.27
CA PHE A 93 -9.73 3.20 3.45
C PHE A 93 -9.85 1.68 3.60
N ASN A 94 -10.07 1.20 4.83
CA ASN A 94 -10.20 -0.23 5.12
C ASN A 94 -11.65 -0.72 5.15
N LYS A 95 -12.61 0.10 4.71
CA LYS A 95 -14.05 -0.25 4.62
C LYS A 95 -14.63 -0.77 5.95
N GLY A 96 -14.16 -0.21 7.07
CA GLY A 96 -14.56 -0.60 8.43
C GLY A 96 -14.17 -2.04 8.81
N LYS A 97 -13.22 -2.65 8.10
CA LYS A 97 -12.78 -4.02 8.36
C LYS A 97 -11.43 -4.05 9.03
N TRP A 98 -11.35 -4.78 10.13
CA TRP A 98 -10.08 -5.26 10.66
C TRP A 98 -9.72 -6.57 9.96
N ARG A 99 -8.45 -6.74 9.61
CA ARG A 99 -7.97 -7.92 8.90
C ARG A 99 -6.63 -8.38 9.48
N PRO A 100 -6.60 -9.50 10.24
CA PRO A 100 -5.37 -9.99 10.83
C PRO A 100 -4.47 -10.66 9.80
N ARG A 101 -3.18 -10.62 10.08
CA ARG A 101 -2.17 -11.44 9.41
C ARG A 101 -1.96 -12.74 10.20
N PRO A 102 -1.63 -13.87 9.54
CA PRO A 102 -1.32 -15.13 10.22
C PRO A 102 -0.22 -14.96 11.27
N ILE A 103 -0.46 -15.52 12.47
CA ILE A 103 0.44 -15.41 13.63
C ILE A 103 1.81 -16.01 13.29
N GLU A 104 1.85 -17.12 12.57
CA GLU A 104 3.06 -17.82 12.15
C GLU A 104 3.95 -16.91 11.29
N LYS A 105 3.33 -16.11 10.42
CA LYS A 105 4.06 -15.12 9.61
C LYS A 105 4.57 -13.95 10.43
N ILE A 106 3.83 -13.52 11.46
CA ILE A 106 4.27 -12.44 12.35
C ILE A 106 5.52 -12.92 13.13
N ILE A 107 5.44 -14.10 13.74
CA ILE A 107 6.55 -14.72 14.47
C ILE A 107 7.77 -14.93 13.57
N THR A 108 7.55 -15.42 12.34
CA THR A 108 8.64 -15.61 11.36
C THR A 108 9.33 -14.28 11.03
N GLU A 109 8.57 -13.22 10.82
CA GLU A 109 9.13 -11.88 10.57
C GLU A 109 9.91 -11.34 11.76
N MET A 110 9.40 -11.51 12.98
CA MET A 110 10.12 -11.13 14.22
C MET A 110 11.46 -11.86 14.32
N LYS A 111 11.49 -13.17 14.04
CA LYS A 111 12.73 -13.97 14.00
C LYS A 111 13.69 -13.46 12.93
N MET A 112 13.19 -13.15 11.74
CA MET A 112 14.02 -12.59 10.64
C MET A 112 14.64 -11.24 11.02
N ILE A 113 13.88 -10.38 11.71
CA ILE A 113 14.39 -9.09 12.21
C ILE A 113 15.50 -9.34 13.24
N SER A 114 15.24 -10.16 14.26
CA SER A 114 16.22 -10.48 15.29
C SER A 114 17.52 -11.05 14.68
N HIS A 115 17.41 -12.03 13.77
CA HIS A 115 18.57 -12.68 13.18
C HIS A 115 19.34 -11.79 12.19
N ASN A 116 18.64 -11.16 11.24
CA ASN A 116 19.28 -10.46 10.11
C ASN A 116 19.62 -9.01 10.44
N ARG A 117 18.80 -8.36 11.28
CA ARG A 117 18.95 -6.95 11.65
C ARG A 117 19.61 -6.77 13.01
N LYS A 118 19.59 -7.78 13.89
CA LYS A 118 20.13 -7.68 15.27
C LYS A 118 19.41 -6.58 16.06
N ILE A 119 18.09 -6.51 15.90
CA ILE A 119 17.20 -5.59 16.61
C ILE A 119 16.20 -6.43 17.41
N SER A 120 16.04 -6.11 18.69
CA SER A 120 15.09 -6.74 19.62
C SER A 120 13.82 -5.91 19.80
N ASP A 121 13.90 -4.60 19.60
CA ASP A 121 12.78 -3.68 19.79
C ASP A 121 11.91 -3.61 18.54
N ILE A 122 10.62 -3.84 18.71
CA ILE A 122 9.64 -3.87 17.63
C ILE A 122 8.52 -2.89 17.95
N PHE A 123 8.17 -2.07 16.96
CA PHE A 123 7.02 -1.19 17.04
C PHE A 123 5.90 -1.70 16.11
N PHE A 124 4.76 -2.03 16.70
CA PHE A 124 3.57 -2.43 15.95
C PHE A 124 2.88 -1.20 15.36
N VAL A 125 2.72 -1.16 14.05
CA VAL A 125 2.17 0.01 13.31
C VAL A 125 0.68 -0.15 12.96
N ASP A 126 0.01 -1.09 13.61
CA ASP A 126 -1.38 -1.43 13.37
C ASP A 126 -2.32 -0.26 13.68
N ASP A 127 -3.36 -0.11 12.86
CA ASP A 127 -4.45 0.84 13.13
C ASP A 127 -5.17 0.54 14.46
N ASN A 128 -5.33 -0.76 14.78
CA ASN A 128 -5.91 -1.24 16.03
C ASN A 128 -5.31 -2.60 16.38
N LEU A 129 -4.25 -2.58 17.19
CA LEU A 129 -3.53 -3.78 17.61
C LEU A 129 -4.37 -4.75 18.46
N THR A 130 -5.36 -4.21 19.19
CA THR A 130 -6.15 -4.97 20.17
C THR A 130 -7.50 -5.47 19.62
N ALA A 131 -7.82 -5.17 18.36
CA ALA A 131 -9.04 -5.67 17.75
C ALA A 131 -9.00 -7.19 17.54
N ASN A 132 -10.17 -7.82 17.58
CA ASN A 132 -10.37 -9.22 17.26
C ASN A 132 -11.81 -9.40 16.75
N THR A 133 -12.08 -8.85 15.56
CA THR A 133 -13.43 -8.68 14.99
C THR A 133 -13.48 -9.15 13.56
#